data_AF-A0A1Y0I785-F1
#
_entry.id   AF-A0A1Y0I785-F1
#
_cell.length_a   1.000
_cell.length_b   1.000
_cell.length_c   1.000
_cell.angle_alpha   90.00
_cell.angle_beta   90.00
_cell.angle_gamma   90.00
#
_symmetry.space_group_name_H-M   'P 1'
#
loop_
_entity.id
_entity.type
_entity.pdbx_description
1 polymer ?
#
loop_
_entity_poly.entity_id
_entity_poly.type
_entity_poly.pdbx_seq_one_letter_code
_entity_poly.pdbx_strand_id
1 'polypeptide(L)'
;MPTGLFTPVEAAILWFTGMLGGIMPDIDSDSSTVVSGVFTGLGVCSAFFVSVWMNHLDLLSLWAVMLATFIIIRYALMQAFMRLTRHRGAFHSILAAITFGTGITCFAYLALQLDTNFSWGLGLMMFAGYMTHLLLDEIYAVDFAGMEFKQSFGSAIKPVSLKSYGASTLFLLISIVSLYLTPIPDNIELAFNEIPAITKLNHWWNNMMVAGNNWLTQVRP
;
A
#
# COMPACT_ATOMS: atom_id res chain seq x y z
N MET A 1 18.24 20.45 -20.11
CA MET A 1 17.06 20.45 -19.23
C MET A 1 16.56 19.02 -19.17
N PRO A 2 16.30 18.40 -17.99
CA PRO A 2 15.64 17.11 -17.98
C PRO A 2 14.23 17.35 -18.54
N THR A 3 13.93 16.77 -19.70
CA THR A 3 12.61 16.83 -20.35
C THR A 3 11.64 15.78 -19.81
N GLY A 4 11.95 15.20 -18.65
CA GLY A 4 11.16 14.16 -18.00
C GLY A 4 10.60 14.65 -16.67
N LEU A 5 9.43 14.13 -16.30
CA LEU A 5 8.78 14.32 -15.00
C LEU A 5 9.69 13.94 -13.81
N PHE A 6 10.67 13.06 -14.03
CA PHE A 6 11.60 12.57 -13.03
C PHE A 6 13.05 12.65 -13.53
N THR A 7 13.98 12.87 -12.61
CA THR A 7 15.42 12.78 -12.86
C THR A 7 15.84 11.33 -13.15
N PRO A 8 17.02 11.09 -13.77
CA PRO A 8 17.49 9.72 -14.02
C PRO A 8 17.62 8.86 -12.75
N VAL A 9 17.97 9.47 -11.61
CA VAL A 9 18.07 8.77 -10.33
C VAL A 9 16.68 8.39 -9.82
N GLU A 10 15.72 9.31 -9.85
CA GLU A 10 14.33 9.03 -9.50
C GLU A 10 13.73 7.96 -10.40
N ALA A 11 14.01 8.01 -11.71
CA ALA A 11 13.59 6.97 -12.65
C ALA A 11 14.18 5.59 -12.31
N ALA A 12 15.45 5.53 -11.90
CA ALA A 12 16.07 4.28 -11.46
C ALA A 12 15.43 3.75 -10.16
N ILE A 13 15.11 4.64 -9.22
CA ILE A 13 14.40 4.27 -7.98
C ILE A 13 12.99 3.77 -8.30
N LEU A 14 12.25 4.46 -9.17
CA LEU A 14 10.92 4.05 -9.65
C LEU A 14 10.94 2.67 -10.28
N TRP A 15 11.93 2.40 -11.13
CA TRP A 15 12.11 1.09 -11.75
C TRP A 15 12.39 0.00 -10.70
N PHE A 16 13.28 0.29 -9.74
CA PHE A 16 13.58 -0.64 -8.64
C PHE A 16 12.34 -0.92 -7.77
N THR A 17 11.56 0.11 -7.44
CA THR A 17 10.29 -0.02 -6.71
C THR A 17 9.29 -0.89 -7.48
N GLY A 18 9.22 -0.75 -8.80
CA GLY A 18 8.40 -1.63 -9.64
C GLY A 18 8.85 -3.10 -9.60
N MET A 19 10.16 -3.36 -9.64
CA MET A 19 10.67 -4.73 -9.47
C MET A 19 10.32 -5.30 -8.10
N LEU A 20 10.47 -4.52 -7.02
CA LEU A 20 10.05 -4.94 -5.69
C LEU A 20 8.56 -5.29 -5.67
N GLY A 21 7.72 -4.47 -6.31
CA GLY A 21 6.29 -4.74 -6.45
C GLY A 21 5.99 -6.08 -7.12
N GLY A 22 6.75 -6.46 -8.13
CA GLY A 22 6.60 -7.77 -8.79
C GLY A 22 7.03 -8.98 -7.95
N ILE A 23 7.83 -8.78 -6.90
CA ILE A 23 8.26 -9.85 -5.98
C ILE A 23 7.32 -9.95 -4.76
N MET A 24 6.63 -8.86 -4.42
CA MET A 24 5.80 -8.78 -3.21
C MET A 24 4.68 -9.82 -3.08
N PRO A 25 3.99 -10.29 -4.13
CA PRO A 25 2.97 -11.34 -3.99
C PRO A 25 3.53 -12.66 -3.44
N ASP A 26 4.78 -12.97 -3.78
CA ASP A 26 5.47 -14.21 -3.40
C ASP A 26 6.04 -14.21 -1.98
N ILE A 27 6.01 -13.07 -1.27
CA ILE A 27 6.47 -12.99 0.12
C ILE A 27 5.65 -13.88 1.07
N ASP A 28 4.44 -14.24 0.64
CA ASP A 28 3.53 -15.18 1.32
C ASP A 28 3.77 -16.65 0.89
N SER A 29 4.89 -16.96 0.24
CA SER A 29 5.27 -18.34 -0.01
C SER A 29 5.57 -19.06 1.32
N ASP A 30 5.10 -20.31 1.45
CA ASP A 30 5.14 -21.15 2.68
C ASP A 30 6.55 -21.45 3.24
N SER A 31 7.59 -20.75 2.78
CA SER A 31 8.94 -20.84 3.32
C SER A 31 9.02 -20.17 4.70
N SER A 32 8.64 -20.94 5.72
CA SER A 32 8.78 -20.56 7.13
C SER A 32 10.19 -20.05 7.48
N THR A 33 11.21 -20.43 6.71
CA THR A 33 12.60 -19.98 6.83
C THR A 33 12.83 -18.54 6.37
N VAL A 34 12.28 -18.11 5.23
CA VAL A 34 12.46 -16.74 4.71
C VAL A 34 11.70 -15.74 5.57
N VAL A 35 10.42 -16.02 5.85
CA VAL A 35 9.58 -15.21 6.75
C VAL A 35 10.26 -15.09 8.12
N SER A 36 10.77 -16.20 8.64
CA SER A 36 11.54 -16.21 9.89
C SER A 36 12.78 -15.32 9.84
N GLY A 37 13.53 -15.33 8.74
CA GLY A 37 14.68 -14.45 8.53
C GLY A 37 14.30 -12.98 8.54
N VAL A 38 13.24 -12.60 7.81
CA VAL A 38 12.73 -11.22 7.73
C VAL A 38 12.31 -10.71 9.12
N PHE A 39 11.51 -11.47 9.86
CA PHE A 39 11.07 -11.05 11.20
C PHE A 39 12.21 -11.04 12.24
N THR A 40 13.25 -11.86 12.04
CA THR A 40 14.47 -11.77 12.85
C THR A 40 15.21 -10.47 12.58
N GLY A 41 15.45 -10.13 11.30
CA GLY A 41 16.08 -8.88 10.91
C GLY A 41 15.30 -7.66 11.39
N LEU A 42 13.98 -7.64 11.18
CA LEU A 42 13.09 -6.60 11.67
C LEU A 42 13.16 -6.46 13.20
N GLY A 43 13.12 -7.57 13.94
CA GLY A 43 13.25 -7.55 15.39
C GLY A 43 14.56 -6.90 15.85
N VAL A 44 15.68 -7.22 15.18
CA VAL A 44 16.99 -6.62 15.48
C VAL A 44 16.99 -5.12 15.17
N CYS A 45 16.58 -4.74 13.96
CA CYS A 45 16.53 -3.33 13.55
C CYS A 45 15.63 -2.50 14.46
N SER A 46 14.46 -3.01 14.83
CA SER A 46 13.54 -2.32 15.74
C SER A 46 14.08 -2.24 17.17
N ALA A 47 14.77 -3.26 17.67
CA ALA A 47 15.45 -3.18 18.97
C ALA A 47 16.53 -2.09 18.96
N PHE A 48 17.33 -1.99 17.89
CA PHE A 48 18.29 -0.89 17.72
C PHE A 48 17.60 0.48 17.61
N PHE A 49 16.49 0.57 16.87
CA PHE A 49 15.72 1.81 16.79
C PHE A 49 15.22 2.27 18.17
N VAL A 50 14.71 1.34 18.98
CA VAL A 50 14.32 1.61 20.38
C VAL A 50 15.49 2.13 21.20
N SER A 51 16.71 1.60 21.00
CA SER A 51 17.89 2.09 21.72
C SER A 51 18.20 3.57 21.45
N VAL A 52 17.95 4.03 20.22
CA VAL A 52 18.13 5.43 19.84
C VAL A 52 16.98 6.30 20.35
N TRP A 53 15.75 5.82 20.23
CA TRP A 53 14.54 6.57 20.62
C TRP A 53 14.37 6.69 22.15
N MET A 54 14.70 5.62 22.88
CA MET A 54 14.56 5.52 24.34
C MET A 54 15.90 5.64 25.06
N ASN A 55 16.81 6.47 24.52
CA ASN A 55 18.15 6.69 25.09
C ASN A 55 18.15 7.35 26.49
N HIS A 56 17.00 7.78 26.99
CA HIS A 56 16.80 8.38 28.31
C HIS A 56 16.61 7.33 29.42
N LEU A 57 16.40 6.05 29.08
CA LEU A 57 16.27 4.97 30.05
C LEU A 57 17.64 4.58 30.62
N ASP A 58 17.65 4.06 31.85
CA ASP A 58 18.84 3.43 32.40
C ASP A 58 19.20 2.16 31.60
N LEU A 59 20.47 1.74 31.69
CA LEU A 59 21.00 0.65 30.87
C LEU A 59 20.16 -0.63 31.04
N LEU A 60 19.81 -1.02 32.25
CA LEU A 60 19.07 -2.27 32.46
C LEU A 60 17.67 -2.22 31.83
N SER A 61 16.93 -1.12 32.05
CA SER A 61 15.62 -0.93 31.43
C SER A 61 15.69 -0.87 29.91
N LEU A 62 16.69 -0.19 29.34
CA LEU A 62 16.85 -0.12 27.89
C LEU A 62 17.07 -1.50 27.27
N TRP A 63 17.96 -2.30 27.84
CA TRP A 63 18.21 -3.67 27.37
C TRP A 63 16.97 -4.56 27.51
N ALA A 64 16.20 -4.39 28.59
CA ALA A 64 14.93 -5.10 28.78
C ALA A 64 13.90 -4.74 27.70
N VAL A 65 13.72 -3.46 27.38
CA VAL A 65 12.80 -3.02 26.32
C VAL A 65 13.28 -3.49 24.95
N MET A 66 14.58 -3.38 24.65
CA MET A 66 15.16 -3.88 23.40
C MET A 66 14.88 -5.39 23.21
N LEU A 67 15.09 -6.20 24.26
CA LEU A 67 14.80 -7.63 24.24
C LEU A 67 13.30 -7.91 24.06
N ALA A 68 12.45 -7.18 24.78
CA ALA A 68 11.00 -7.30 24.66
C ALA A 68 10.52 -6.96 23.23
N THR A 69 11.01 -5.86 22.64
CA THR A 69 10.72 -5.47 21.25
C THR A 69 11.15 -6.56 20.28
N PHE A 70 12.36 -7.11 20.43
CA PHE A 70 12.82 -8.21 19.59
C PHE A 70 11.88 -9.42 19.67
N ILE A 71 11.54 -9.88 20.89
CA ILE A 71 10.66 -11.05 21.09
C ILE A 71 9.27 -10.81 20.50
N ILE A 72 8.68 -9.63 20.73
CA ILE A 72 7.35 -9.26 20.22
C ILE A 72 7.35 -9.31 18.69
N ILE A 73 8.33 -8.68 18.04
CA ILE A 73 8.38 -8.65 16.57
C ILE A 73 8.68 -10.04 16.02
N ARG A 74 9.68 -10.72 16.57
CA ARG A 74 10.16 -12.02 16.09
C ARG A 74 9.10 -13.11 16.17
N TYR A 75 8.34 -13.15 17.27
CA TYR A 75 7.43 -14.27 17.54
C TYR A 75 5.97 -13.87 17.46
N ALA A 76 5.55 -12.81 18.16
CA ALA A 76 4.14 -12.43 18.21
C ALA A 76 3.67 -11.85 16.88
N LEU A 77 4.41 -10.88 16.33
CA LEU A 77 4.06 -10.26 15.05
C LEU A 77 4.23 -11.23 13.88
N MET A 78 5.29 -12.05 13.89
CA MET A 78 5.45 -13.11 12.88
C MET A 78 4.29 -14.12 12.92
N GLN A 79 3.87 -14.58 14.10
CA GLN A 79 2.72 -15.50 14.19
C GLN A 79 1.42 -14.85 13.74
N ALA A 80 1.19 -13.58 14.09
CA ALA A 80 0.05 -12.83 13.59
C ALA A 80 0.08 -12.74 12.06
N PHE A 81 1.24 -12.42 11.49
CA PHE A 81 1.47 -12.40 10.04
C PHE A 81 1.14 -13.76 9.42
N MET A 82 1.78 -14.85 9.86
CA MET A 82 1.53 -16.19 9.31
C MET A 82 0.07 -16.63 9.42
N ARG A 83 -0.67 -16.20 10.45
CA ARG A 83 -2.12 -16.49 10.56
C ARG A 83 -2.94 -15.68 9.55
N LEU A 84 -2.58 -14.42 9.32
CA LEU A 84 -3.21 -13.57 8.33
C LEU A 84 -2.91 -14.03 6.90
N THR A 85 -1.69 -14.52 6.67
CA THR A 85 -1.20 -14.89 5.33
C THR A 85 -1.37 -16.38 5.01
N ARG A 86 -1.80 -17.21 5.97
CA ARG A 86 -2.12 -18.65 5.77
C ARG A 86 -3.00 -18.94 4.54
N HIS A 87 -3.82 -17.98 4.15
CA HIS A 87 -4.59 -18.02 2.92
C HIS A 87 -3.91 -17.16 1.85
N ARG A 88 -3.02 -17.79 1.05
CA ARG A 88 -2.29 -17.18 -0.09
C ARG A 88 -3.12 -16.26 -0.98
N GLY A 89 -4.43 -16.49 -1.04
CA GLY A 89 -5.38 -15.66 -1.79
C GLY A 89 -5.47 -14.20 -1.34
N ALA A 90 -5.11 -13.84 -0.11
CA ALA A 90 -5.14 -12.44 0.31
C ALA A 90 -4.11 -11.59 -0.44
N PHE A 91 -2.86 -12.08 -0.55
CA PHE A 91 -1.77 -11.43 -1.28
C PHE A 91 -1.97 -11.54 -2.80
N HIS A 92 -2.59 -12.62 -3.28
CA HIS A 92 -2.96 -12.74 -4.70
C HIS A 92 -4.30 -12.04 -5.00
N SER A 93 -4.38 -10.73 -4.72
CA SER A 93 -5.57 -9.92 -5.00
C SER A 93 -5.23 -8.50 -5.44
N ILE A 94 -6.13 -7.88 -6.22
CA ILE A 94 -5.96 -6.47 -6.63
C ILE A 94 -5.98 -5.55 -5.39
N LEU A 95 -6.77 -5.88 -4.37
CA LEU A 95 -6.78 -5.12 -3.12
C LEU A 95 -5.41 -5.10 -2.44
N ALA A 96 -4.66 -6.21 -2.47
CA ALA A 96 -3.29 -6.24 -1.98
C ALA A 96 -2.39 -5.32 -2.83
N ALA A 97 -2.49 -5.37 -4.15
CA ALA A 97 -1.76 -4.47 -5.04
C ALA A 97 -2.04 -2.99 -4.72
N ILE A 98 -3.31 -2.61 -4.54
CA ILE A 98 -3.72 -1.26 -4.15
C ILE A 98 -3.15 -0.89 -2.77
N THR A 99 -3.18 -1.82 -1.82
CA THR A 99 -2.67 -1.59 -0.47
C THR A 99 -1.17 -1.32 -0.49
N PHE A 100 -0.40 -2.10 -1.24
CA PHE A 100 1.05 -1.89 -1.36
C PHE A 100 1.39 -0.61 -2.13
N GLY A 101 0.66 -0.30 -3.20
CA GLY A 101 0.82 0.95 -3.94
C GLY A 101 0.52 2.18 -3.06
N THR A 102 -0.64 2.22 -2.41
CA THR A 102 -1.02 3.35 -1.54
C THR A 102 -0.18 3.43 -0.27
N GLY A 103 0.19 2.28 0.29
CA GLY A 103 1.08 2.18 1.45
C GLY A 103 2.47 2.73 1.18
N ILE A 104 3.09 2.39 0.04
CA ILE A 104 4.41 2.93 -0.30
C ILE A 104 4.35 4.42 -0.62
N THR A 105 3.27 4.90 -1.26
CA THR A 105 3.04 6.35 -1.45
C THR A 105 3.01 7.07 -0.11
N CYS A 106 2.17 6.57 0.81
CA CYS A 106 2.00 7.16 2.14
C CYS A 106 3.31 7.16 2.94
N PHE A 107 4.06 6.04 2.89
CA PHE A 107 5.37 5.94 3.54
C PHE A 107 6.40 6.89 2.93
N ALA A 108 6.50 6.96 1.60
CA ALA A 108 7.41 7.87 0.90
C ALA A 108 7.12 9.33 1.25
N TYR A 109 5.83 9.70 1.30
CA TYR A 109 5.42 11.06 1.62
C TYR A 109 5.65 11.41 3.10
N LEU A 110 5.15 10.61 4.04
CA LEU A 110 5.19 10.95 5.47
C LEU A 110 6.53 10.65 6.13
N ALA A 111 7.10 9.47 5.86
CA ALA A 111 8.29 9.02 6.57
C ALA A 111 9.58 9.49 5.90
N LEU A 112 9.61 9.48 4.56
CA LEU A 112 10.79 9.92 3.80
C LEU A 112 10.73 11.39 3.37
N GLN A 113 9.58 12.07 3.55
CA GLN A 113 9.37 13.47 3.20
C GLN A 113 9.72 13.77 1.73
N LEU A 114 9.42 12.81 0.85
CA LEU A 114 9.63 12.96 -0.58
C LEU A 114 8.52 13.81 -1.21
N ASP A 115 8.82 14.40 -2.36
CA ASP A 115 7.86 15.16 -3.16
C ASP A 115 6.57 14.33 -3.42
N THR A 116 5.42 15.01 -3.46
CA THR A 116 4.11 14.38 -3.66
C THR A 116 4.07 13.60 -4.98
N ASN A 117 4.55 14.18 -6.09
CA ASN A 117 4.50 13.52 -7.40
C ASN A 117 5.42 12.29 -7.42
N PHE A 118 6.60 12.41 -6.81
CA PHE A 118 7.53 11.28 -6.72
C PHE A 118 7.00 10.16 -5.85
N SER A 119 6.39 10.49 -4.70
CA SER A 119 5.76 9.51 -3.80
C SER A 119 4.65 8.73 -4.51
N TRP A 120 3.80 9.42 -5.27
CA TRP A 120 2.76 8.78 -6.08
C TRP A 120 3.33 7.96 -7.25
N GLY A 121 4.43 8.42 -7.85
CA GLY A 121 5.18 7.64 -8.84
C GLY A 121 5.65 6.30 -8.26
N LEU A 122 6.20 6.31 -7.04
CA LEU A 122 6.64 5.09 -6.34
C LEU A 122 5.46 4.14 -6.10
N GLY A 123 4.32 4.67 -5.66
CA GLY A 123 3.08 3.92 -5.48
C GLY A 123 2.57 3.26 -6.75
N LEU A 124 2.53 4.02 -7.85
CA LEU A 124 2.10 3.52 -9.15
C LEU A 124 3.04 2.44 -9.67
N MET A 125 4.36 2.59 -9.51
CA MET A 125 5.33 1.58 -9.91
C MET A 125 5.20 0.30 -9.07
N MET A 126 5.07 0.44 -7.75
CA MET A 126 4.80 -0.70 -6.85
C MET A 126 3.54 -1.46 -7.28
N PHE A 127 2.44 -0.73 -7.52
CA PHE A 127 1.18 -1.31 -8.01
C PHE A 127 1.37 -2.01 -9.38
N ALA A 128 2.02 -1.36 -10.33
CA ALA A 128 2.23 -1.90 -11.68
C ALA A 128 3.09 -3.18 -11.68
N GLY A 129 4.13 -3.21 -10.86
CA GLY A 129 4.94 -4.41 -10.64
C GLY A 129 4.11 -5.55 -10.06
N TYR A 130 3.35 -5.26 -9.01
CA TYR A 130 2.44 -6.22 -8.37
C TYR A 130 1.43 -6.78 -9.37
N MET A 131 0.83 -5.90 -10.18
CA MET A 131 -0.13 -6.31 -11.19
C MET A 131 0.50 -7.16 -12.28
N THR A 132 1.74 -6.87 -12.68
CA THR A 132 2.48 -7.68 -13.67
C THR A 132 2.63 -9.11 -13.18
N HIS A 133 2.97 -9.30 -11.91
CA HIS A 133 3.04 -10.64 -11.29
C HIS A 133 1.68 -11.36 -11.37
N LEU A 134 0.60 -10.73 -10.90
CA LEU A 134 -0.75 -11.33 -10.94
C LEU A 134 -1.21 -11.66 -12.36
N LEU A 135 -0.87 -10.82 -13.34
CA LEU A 135 -1.19 -11.06 -14.75
C LEU A 135 -0.39 -12.23 -15.31
N LEU A 136 0.90 -12.33 -14.98
CA LEU A 136 1.72 -13.46 -15.39
C LEU A 136 1.19 -14.78 -14.81
N ASP A 137 0.81 -14.80 -13.53
CA ASP A 137 0.19 -15.97 -12.90
C ASP A 137 -1.09 -16.41 -13.62
N GLU A 138 -1.89 -15.45 -14.07
CA GLU A 138 -3.14 -15.72 -14.80
C GLU A 138 -2.88 -16.20 -16.25
N ILE A 139 -1.91 -15.58 -16.93
CA ILE A 139 -1.50 -15.98 -18.30
C ILE A 139 -0.92 -17.40 -18.28
N TYR A 140 -0.05 -17.72 -17.32
CA TYR A 140 0.54 -19.07 -17.20
C TYR A 140 -0.41 -20.11 -16.58
N ALA A 141 -1.54 -19.69 -16.00
CA ALA A 141 -2.64 -20.60 -15.67
C ALA A 141 -3.34 -21.13 -16.95
N VAL A 142 -3.18 -20.45 -18.09
CA VAL A 142 -3.63 -20.91 -19.41
C VAL A 142 -2.46 -21.62 -20.12
N ASP A 143 -2.54 -22.95 -20.25
CA ASP A 143 -1.52 -23.69 -20.99
C ASP A 143 -1.71 -23.50 -22.51
N PHE A 144 -0.97 -22.56 -23.10
CA PHE A 144 -1.00 -22.27 -24.54
C PHE A 144 -0.44 -23.42 -25.40
N ALA A 145 0.30 -24.36 -24.83
CA ALA A 145 0.89 -25.48 -25.57
C ALA A 145 -0.02 -26.71 -25.65
N GLY A 146 -1.16 -26.71 -24.94
CA GLY A 146 -2.04 -27.89 -24.82
C GLY A 146 -3.55 -27.62 -24.63
N MET A 147 -4.03 -26.37 -24.71
CA MET A 147 -5.45 -25.99 -24.60
C MET A 147 -6.24 -26.69 -23.45
N GLU A 148 -5.62 -26.83 -22.28
CA GLU A 148 -6.34 -27.18 -21.05
C GLU A 148 -6.39 -25.96 -20.13
N PHE A 149 -7.59 -25.50 -19.81
CA PHE A 149 -7.77 -24.51 -18.76
C PHE A 149 -7.51 -25.17 -17.41
N LYS A 150 -6.49 -24.73 -16.68
CA LYS A 150 -6.36 -25.12 -15.27
C LYS A 150 -7.57 -24.56 -14.51
N GLN A 151 -8.08 -25.33 -13.55
CA GLN A 151 -9.16 -24.90 -12.66
C GLN A 151 -8.83 -23.63 -11.84
N SER A 152 -7.59 -23.15 -11.89
CA SER A 152 -7.11 -21.90 -11.27
C SER A 152 -7.31 -20.64 -12.12
N PHE A 153 -7.79 -20.76 -13.38
CA PHE A 153 -8.07 -19.60 -14.24
C PHE A 153 -9.16 -18.70 -13.62
N GLY A 154 -8.91 -17.39 -13.56
CA GLY A 154 -9.74 -16.37 -12.93
C GLY A 154 -9.53 -16.22 -11.42
N SER A 155 -8.49 -16.86 -10.85
CA SER A 155 -8.25 -16.80 -9.41
C SER A 155 -7.26 -15.72 -8.97
N ALA A 156 -6.35 -15.28 -9.85
CA ALA A 156 -5.29 -14.34 -9.51
C ALA A 156 -5.76 -12.87 -9.60
N ILE A 157 -6.65 -12.55 -10.55
CA ILE A 157 -7.26 -11.22 -10.70
C ILE A 157 -8.56 -11.11 -9.88
N LYS A 158 -8.55 -11.61 -8.64
CA LYS A 158 -9.70 -11.38 -7.74
C LYS A 158 -9.60 -9.97 -7.16
N PRO A 159 -10.67 -9.15 -7.27
CA PRO A 159 -10.66 -7.81 -6.68
C PRO A 159 -10.47 -7.89 -5.16
N VAL A 160 -11.07 -8.90 -4.51
CA VAL A 160 -10.98 -9.15 -3.07
C VAL A 160 -10.98 -10.65 -2.81
N SER A 161 -10.16 -11.12 -1.87
CA SER A 161 -10.19 -12.51 -1.41
C SER A 161 -11.23 -12.70 -0.29
N LEU A 162 -12.44 -13.09 -0.69
CA LEU A 162 -13.55 -13.34 0.25
C LEU A 162 -13.32 -14.56 1.18
N LYS A 163 -12.38 -15.44 0.84
CA LYS A 163 -11.99 -16.58 1.70
C LYS A 163 -11.14 -16.16 2.89
N SER A 164 -10.52 -14.98 2.84
CA SER A 164 -9.62 -14.44 3.85
C SER A 164 -10.12 -13.06 4.32
N TYR A 165 -11.36 -13.00 4.79
CA TYR A 165 -12.04 -11.75 5.14
C TYR A 165 -11.22 -10.88 6.11
N GLY A 166 -10.56 -11.45 7.11
CA GLY A 166 -9.74 -10.69 8.07
C GLY A 166 -8.56 -9.94 7.41
N ALA A 167 -7.81 -10.61 6.53
CA ALA A 167 -6.70 -9.99 5.81
C ALA A 167 -7.20 -8.96 4.78
N SER A 168 -8.30 -9.25 4.08
CA SER A 168 -8.90 -8.32 3.12
C SER A 168 -9.47 -7.08 3.77
N THR A 169 -10.12 -7.19 4.94
CA THR A 169 -10.57 -6.02 5.71
C THR A 169 -9.40 -5.17 6.16
N LEU A 170 -8.31 -5.80 6.63
CA LEU A 170 -7.11 -5.07 7.02
C LEU A 170 -6.48 -4.30 5.84
N PHE A 171 -6.33 -4.95 4.68
CA PHE A 171 -5.84 -4.31 3.46
C PHE A 171 -6.72 -3.14 3.01
N LEU A 172 -8.05 -3.30 3.08
CA LEU A 172 -8.97 -2.21 2.78
C LEU A 172 -8.78 -1.02 3.74
N LEU A 173 -8.70 -1.29 5.05
CA LEU A 173 -8.51 -0.24 6.05
C LEU A 173 -7.16 0.48 5.84
N ILE A 174 -6.08 -0.26 5.60
CA ILE A 174 -4.77 0.32 5.33
C ILE A 174 -4.83 1.20 4.08
N SER A 175 -5.43 0.71 2.99
CA SER A 175 -5.58 1.49 1.74
C SER A 175 -6.33 2.80 1.97
N ILE A 176 -7.46 2.76 2.71
CA ILE A 176 -8.26 3.95 3.02
C ILE A 176 -7.46 4.94 3.85
N VAL A 177 -6.79 4.46 4.91
CA VAL A 177 -5.99 5.33 5.80
C VAL A 177 -4.82 5.94 5.01
N SER A 178 -4.12 5.15 4.21
CA SER A 178 -3.01 5.64 3.38
C SER A 178 -3.46 6.70 2.38
N LEU A 179 -4.60 6.50 1.71
CA LEU A 179 -5.18 7.50 0.80
C LEU A 179 -5.63 8.76 1.53
N TYR A 180 -6.20 8.64 2.73
CA TYR A 180 -6.62 9.78 3.53
C TYR A 180 -5.44 10.64 3.99
N LEU A 181 -4.32 9.99 4.34
CA LEU A 181 -3.13 10.67 4.84
C LEU A 181 -2.23 11.25 3.75
N THR A 182 -2.44 10.86 2.49
CA THR A 182 -1.59 11.28 1.37
C THR A 182 -2.31 12.34 0.55
N PRO A 183 -1.72 13.52 0.31
CA PRO A 183 -2.32 14.53 -0.56
C PRO A 183 -2.42 14.03 -2.00
N ILE A 184 -3.42 14.52 -2.73
CA ILE A 184 -3.60 14.26 -4.15
C ILE A 184 -2.52 15.05 -4.93
N PRO A 185 -1.88 14.47 -5.96
CA PRO A 185 -0.94 15.21 -6.80
C PRO A 185 -1.61 16.40 -7.50
N ASP A 186 -0.93 17.55 -7.55
CA ASP A 186 -1.45 18.80 -8.13
C ASP A 186 -1.91 18.63 -9.59
N ASN A 187 -1.17 17.83 -10.38
CA ASN A 187 -1.51 17.53 -11.77
C ASN A 187 -2.82 16.73 -11.91
N ILE A 188 -3.11 15.86 -10.94
CA ILE A 188 -4.36 15.11 -10.87
C ILE A 188 -5.47 16.05 -10.40
N GLU A 189 -5.23 16.87 -9.39
CA GLU A 189 -6.20 17.86 -8.91
C GLU A 189 -6.63 18.83 -10.03
N LEU A 190 -5.68 19.34 -10.80
CA LEU A 190 -5.94 20.16 -11.99
C LEU A 190 -6.76 19.40 -13.04
N ALA A 191 -6.37 18.17 -13.38
CA ALA A 191 -7.11 17.34 -14.34
C ALA A 191 -8.54 17.03 -13.88
N PHE A 192 -8.75 16.75 -12.59
CA PHE A 192 -10.08 16.51 -12.01
C PHE A 192 -10.97 17.75 -12.09
N ASN A 193 -10.41 18.93 -11.85
CA ASN A 193 -11.14 20.21 -11.94
C ASN A 193 -11.53 20.57 -13.37
N GLU A 194 -10.81 20.06 -14.38
CA GLU A 194 -11.12 20.24 -15.79
C GLU A 194 -12.19 19.27 -16.33
N ILE A 195 -12.61 18.23 -15.57
CA ILE A 195 -13.65 17.30 -16.02
C ILE A 195 -15.03 18.00 -15.98
N PRO A 196 -15.72 18.22 -17.13
CA PRO A 196 -16.92 19.04 -17.20
C PRO A 196 -18.08 18.56 -16.31
N ALA A 197 -18.17 17.26 -16.08
CA ALA A 197 -19.17 16.66 -15.19
C ALA A 197 -18.92 17.05 -13.72
N ILE A 198 -17.66 17.05 -13.29
CA ILE A 198 -17.26 17.39 -11.92
C ILE A 198 -17.39 18.89 -11.71
N THR A 199 -16.99 19.71 -12.68
CA THR A 199 -17.16 21.18 -12.61
C THR A 199 -18.65 21.55 -12.52
N LYS A 200 -19.52 20.88 -13.29
CA LYS A 200 -20.99 21.06 -13.21
C LYS A 200 -21.55 20.64 -11.85
N LEU A 201 -21.09 19.52 -11.31
CA LEU A 201 -21.52 19.03 -9.99
C LEU A 201 -21.10 19.98 -8.87
N ASN A 202 -19.84 20.44 -8.88
CA ASN A 202 -19.32 21.42 -7.92
C ASN A 202 -20.09 22.74 -8.00
N HIS A 203 -20.38 23.22 -9.22
CA HIS A 203 -21.16 24.43 -9.42
C HIS A 203 -22.61 24.26 -8.90
N TRP A 204 -23.26 23.13 -9.20
CA TRP A 204 -24.59 22.81 -8.69
C TRP A 204 -24.62 22.74 -7.15
N TRP A 205 -23.64 22.07 -6.55
CA TRP A 205 -23.53 21.94 -5.10
C TRP A 205 -23.34 23.29 -4.41
N ASN A 206 -22.42 24.11 -4.92
CA ASN A 206 -22.18 25.45 -4.39
C ASN A 206 -23.42 26.34 -4.51
N ASN A 207 -24.15 26.27 -5.62
CA ASN A 207 -25.40 27.01 -5.79
C ASN A 207 -26.48 26.54 -4.80
N MET A 208 -26.56 25.24 -4.50
CA MET A 208 -27.47 24.72 -3.47
C MET A 208 -27.09 25.16 -2.07
N MET A 209 -25.80 25.15 -1.73
CA MET A 209 -25.32 25.62 -0.42
C MET A 209 -25.59 27.12 -0.23
N VAL A 210 -25.38 27.93 -1.27
CA VAL A 210 -25.70 29.36 -1.26
C VAL A 210 -27.21 29.59 -1.18
N ALA A 211 -28.01 28.86 -1.95
CA ALA A 211 -29.47 28.96 -1.89
C ALA A 211 -30.03 28.55 -0.52
N GLY A 212 -29.49 27.49 0.08
CA GLY A 212 -29.84 27.05 1.43
C GLY A 212 -29.46 28.07 2.51
N ASN A 213 -28.26 28.67 2.43
CA ASN A 213 -27.85 29.72 3.35
C ASN A 213 -28.73 30.98 3.23
N ASN A 214 -29.09 31.37 2.01
CA ASN A 214 -29.98 32.51 1.76
C ASN A 214 -31.42 32.26 2.25
N TRP A 215 -31.90 31.03 2.16
CA TRP A 215 -33.19 30.66 2.74
C TRP A 215 -33.16 30.73 4.27
N LEU A 216 -32.08 30.24 4.89
CA LEU A 216 -31.90 30.31 6.34
C LEU A 216 -31.71 31.72 6.89
N THR A 217 -31.26 32.69 6.08
CA THR A 217 -31.18 34.11 6.48
C THR A 217 -32.50 34.86 6.26
N GLN A 218 -33.35 34.42 5.34
CA GLN A 218 -34.69 35.00 5.12
C GLN A 218 -35.77 34.46 6.09
N VAL A 219 -35.55 33.29 6.71
CA VAL A 219 -36.53 32.62 7.59
C VAL A 219 -36.21 32.81 9.09
N ARG A 220 -35.10 33.50 9.43
CA ARG A 220 -34.88 33.95 10.81
C ARG A 220 -35.63 35.27 11.05
N PRO A 221 -36.50 35.36 12.08
CA PRO A 221 -37.21 36.58 12.42
C PRO A 221 -36.28 37.68 12.95
#